data_AF-J5PPK2-F1
#
_entry.id   AF-J5PPK2-F1
#
_cell.length_a   1.000
_cell.length_b   1.000
_cell.length_c   1.000
_cell.angle_alpha   90.00
_cell.angle_beta   90.00
_cell.angle_gamma   90.00
#
_symmetry.space_group_name_H-M   'P 1'
#
loop_
_entity.id
_entity.type
_entity.pdbx_description
1 polymer ?
#
loop_
_entity_poly.entity_id
_entity_poly.type
_entity_poly.pdbx_seq_one_letter_code
_entity_poly.pdbx_strand_id
1 'polypeptide(L)' 'MPHTTKSIVKSLGLGKRGSIAYKRVNPAIAGSLAKVKELIMIEVTEHELTSTQQRELRKSNPGFVVEKRATLWSNQK' A
#
# COMPACT_ATOMS: atom_id res chain seq x y z
N MET A 1 -19.72 -11.44 9.97
CA MET A 1 -19.55 -10.07 10.51
C MET A 1 -20.76 -9.21 10.15
N PRO A 2 -21.30 -8.41 11.09
CA PRO A 2 -22.46 -7.56 10.85
C PRO A 2 -22.25 -6.54 9.73
N HIS A 3 -23.34 -6.13 9.08
CA HIS A 3 -23.28 -5.15 7.99
C HIS A 3 -22.70 -3.81 8.47
N THR A 4 -23.08 -3.36 9.67
CA THR A 4 -22.61 -2.10 10.26
C THR A 4 -21.09 -2.06 10.41
N THR A 5 -20.48 -3.18 10.84
CA THR A 5 -19.03 -3.22 10.98
C THR A 5 -18.34 -3.27 9.62
N LYS A 6 -18.90 -3.98 8.65
CA LYS A 6 -18.41 -3.96 7.26
C LYS A 6 -18.47 -2.56 6.64
N SER A 7 -19.52 -1.77 6.92
CA SER A 7 -19.63 -0.41 6.38
C SER A 7 -18.60 0.54 7.01
N ILE A 8 -18.29 0.39 8.30
CA ILE A 8 -17.21 1.14 8.96
C ILE A 8 -15.84 0.79 8.36
N VAL A 9 -15.55 -0.50 8.15
CA VAL A 9 -14.29 -0.92 7.53
C VAL A 9 -14.17 -0.33 6.11
N LYS A 10 -15.25 -0.37 5.34
CA LYS A 10 -15.29 0.19 3.98
C LYS A 10 -15.10 1.73 3.99
N SER A 11 -15.68 2.45 4.95
CA SER A 11 -15.52 3.91 5.05
C SER A 11 -14.09 4.34 5.43
N LEU A 12 -13.38 3.48 6.19
CA LEU A 12 -11.95 3.64 6.45
C LEU A 12 -11.08 3.40 5.21
N GLY A 13 -11.64 2.94 4.09
CA GLY A 13 -10.91 2.68 2.85
C GLY A 13 -10.24 1.30 2.82
N LEU A 14 -10.62 0.40 3.73
CA LEU A 14 -10.12 -0.97 3.78
C LEU A 14 -11.07 -1.88 2.97
N GLY A 15 -10.54 -2.53 1.94
CA GLY A 15 -11.33 -3.34 1.00
C GLY A 15 -11.09 -4.84 1.16
N LYS A 16 -9.84 -5.27 0.94
CA LYS A 16 -9.41 -6.68 1.07
C LYS A 16 -8.58 -6.86 2.34
N ARG A 17 -8.48 -8.10 2.83
CA ARG A 17 -7.56 -8.41 3.95
C ARG A 17 -6.13 -8.03 3.59
N GLY A 18 -5.40 -7.44 4.53
CA GLY A 18 -4.04 -6.95 4.34
C GLY A 18 -3.93 -5.66 3.51
N SER A 19 -5.05 -5.00 3.18
CA SER A 19 -4.99 -3.66 2.59
C SER A 19 -4.54 -2.62 3.62
N ILE A 20 -3.74 -1.66 3.17
CA ILE A 20 -3.20 -0.57 3.97
C ILE A 20 -3.86 0.73 3.51
N ALA A 21 -4.32 1.54 4.46
CA ALA A 21 -4.89 2.85 4.19
C ALA A 21 -4.32 3.89 5.15
N TYR A 22 -3.81 5.00 4.59
CA TYR A 22 -3.38 6.15 5.37
C TYR A 22 -4.55 7.08 5.61
N LYS A 23 -4.69 7.58 6.85
CA LYS A 23 -5.70 8.54 7.25
C LYS A 23 -5.08 9.63 8.09
N ARG A 24 -5.49 10.88 7.84
CA ARG A 24 -5.16 12.01 8.70
C ARG A 24 -5.73 11.78 10.09
N VAL A 25 -4.93 12.04 11.11
CA VAL A 25 -5.34 11.87 12.51
C VAL A 25 -6.38 12.93 12.85
N ASN A 26 -7.58 12.48 13.21
CA ASN A 26 -8.64 13.32 13.76
C ASN A 26 -9.55 12.48 14.69
N PRO A 27 -10.33 13.11 15.58
CA PRO A 27 -11.16 12.38 16.55
C PRO A 27 -12.21 11.46 15.91
N ALA A 28 -12.78 11.84 14.77
CA ALA A 28 -13.80 11.05 14.08
C ALA A 28 -13.24 9.73 13.52
N ILE A 29 -12.02 9.78 12.97
CA ILE A 29 -11.28 8.60 12.51
C ILE A 29 -10.89 7.72 13.69
N ALA A 30 -10.40 8.31 14.79
CA ALA A 30 -10.06 7.55 16.00
C ALA A 30 -11.28 6.76 16.55
N GLY A 31 -12.46 7.39 16.62
CA GLY A 31 -13.69 6.70 17.01
C GLY A 31 -14.10 5.59 16.04
N SER A 32 -13.87 5.77 14.74
CA SER A 32 -14.14 4.73 13.74
C SER A 32 -13.18 3.54 13.85
N LEU A 33 -11.89 3.80 14.09
CA LEU A 33 -10.86 2.79 14.34
C LEU A 33 -11.18 2.00 15.63
N ALA A 34 -11.58 2.67 16.70
CA ALA A 34 -11.92 2.05 17.98
C ALA A 34 -13.07 1.02 17.84
N LYS A 35 -14.06 1.28 16.98
CA LYS A 35 -15.19 0.37 16.71
C LYS A 35 -14.78 -0.92 16.00
N VAL A 36 -13.62 -0.96 15.34
CA VAL A 36 -13.16 -2.11 14.55
C VAL A 36 -11.77 -2.60 14.97
N LYS A 37 -11.32 -2.23 16.18
CA LYS A 37 -9.96 -2.48 16.70
C LYS A 37 -9.50 -3.94 16.63
N GLU A 38 -10.44 -4.88 16.70
CA GLU A 38 -10.16 -6.32 16.65
C GLU A 38 -9.82 -6.83 15.25
N LEU A 39 -10.10 -6.03 14.21
CA LEU A 39 -9.87 -6.40 12.81
C LEU A 39 -8.67 -5.71 12.17
N ILE A 40 -8.09 -4.73 12.85
CA ILE A 40 -7.11 -3.83 12.25
C ILE A 40 -5.84 -3.77 13.11
N MET A 41 -4.73 -3.46 12.45
CA MET A 41 -3.51 -3.02 13.09
C MET A 41 -3.34 -1.52 12.81
N ILE A 42 -2.90 -0.76 13.80
CA ILE A 42 -2.76 0.70 13.71
C ILE A 42 -1.33 1.08 14.08
N GLU A 43 -0.71 1.92 13.25
CA GLU A 43 0.60 2.52 13.50
C GLU A 43 0.52 4.01 13.14
N VAL A 44 1.26 4.84 13.89
CA VAL A 44 1.34 6.29 13.63
C VAL A 44 2.58 6.58 12.82
N THR A 45 2.45 7.34 11.75
CA THR A 45 3.55 7.75 10.88
C THR A 45 3.57 9.26 10.70
N GLU A 46 4.76 9.83 10.46
CA GLU A 46 4.91 11.27 10.18
C GLU A 46 4.28 11.67 8.85
N HIS A 47 4.38 10.78 7.86
CA HIS A 47 3.94 11.03 6.48
C HIS A 47 3.08 9.88 5.96
N GLU A 48 2.16 10.23 5.06
CA GLU A 48 1.31 9.30 4.33
C GLU A 48 2.02 8.80 3.06
N LEU A 49 1.82 7.54 2.70
CA LEU A 49 2.36 6.97 1.46
C LEU A 49 1.25 6.78 0.43
N THR A 50 1.52 7.21 -0.79
CA THR A 50 0.68 6.94 -1.96
C THR A 50 0.75 5.47 -2.36
N SER A 51 -0.25 4.98 -3.11
CA SER A 51 -0.31 3.58 -3.55
C SER A 51 0.89 3.16 -4.39
N THR A 52 1.49 4.08 -5.16
CA THR A 52 2.68 3.84 -5.96
C THR A 52 3.92 3.73 -5.08
N GLN A 53 4.10 4.62 -4.10
CA GLN A 53 5.19 4.54 -3.12
C GLN A 53 5.13 3.24 -2.32
N GLN A 54 3.95 2.85 -1.84
CA GLN A 54 3.77 1.57 -1.14
C GLN A 54 4.09 0.37 -2.04
N ARG A 55 3.81 0.45 -3.34
CA ARG A 55 4.16 -0.63 -4.29
C ARG A 55 5.66 -0.72 -4.50
N GLU A 56 6.35 0.41 -4.61
CA GLU A 56 7.79 0.43 -4.80
C GLU A 56 8.53 -0.09 -3.55
N LEU A 57 8.09 0.30 -2.34
CA LEU A 57 8.65 -0.23 -1.09
C LEU A 57 8.50 -1.75 -0.94
N ARG A 58 7.43 -2.33 -1.49
CA ARG A 58 7.21 -3.78 -1.49
C ARG A 58 8.02 -4.51 -2.55
N LYS A 59 8.60 -3.81 -3.51
CA LYS A 59 9.32 -4.41 -4.63
C LYS A 59 10.69 -4.87 -4.14
N SER A 60 10.95 -6.17 -4.23
CA SER A 60 12.27 -6.73 -3.93
C SER A 60 13.30 -6.32 -5.00
N ASN A 61 14.57 -6.35 -4.62
CA ASN A 61 15.67 -6.25 -5.58
C ASN A 61 15.55 -7.39 -6.62
N PRO A 62 15.52 -7.10 -7.94
CA PRO A 62 15.41 -8.14 -8.97
C PRO A 62 16.54 -9.18 -8.93
N GLY A 63 17.73 -8.81 -8.44
CA GLY A 63 18.86 -9.75 -8.31
C GLY A 63 19.61 -10.05 -9.60
N PHE A 64 19.29 -9.36 -10.70
CA PHE A 64 20.01 -9.43 -11.97
C PHE A 64 20.03 -8.06 -12.65
N VAL A 65 21.00 -7.85 -13.54
CA VAL A 65 21.06 -6.69 -14.43
C VAL A 65 20.90 -7.20 -15.86
N VAL A 66 19.97 -6.60 -16.62
CA VAL A 66 19.78 -6.94 -18.03
C VAL A 66 20.81 -6.19 -18.85
N GLU A 67 21.79 -6.91 -19.40
CA GLU A 67 22.74 -6.33 -20.34
C GLU A 67 22.09 -6.12 -21.70
N LYS A 68 22.37 -4.98 -22.33
CA LYS A 68 21.95 -4.73 -23.71
C LYS A 68 22.79 -5.60 -24.63
N ARG A 69 22.13 -6.33 -25.54
CA ARG A 69 22.82 -7.06 -26.59
C ARG A 69 23.64 -6.08 -27.42
N ALA A 70 24.96 -6.26 -27.48
CA ALA A 70 25.80 -5.55 -28.44
C ALA A 70 25.35 -5.96 -29.85
N THR A 71 24.73 -5.04 -30.59
CA THR A 71 24.58 -5.19 -32.04
C THR A 71 25.97 -5.06 -32.65
N LEU A 72 26.64 -6.19 -32.89
CA LEU A 72 27.87 -6.26 -33.69
C LEU A 72 27.57 -6.06 -35.19
N TRP A 73 26.80 -5.03 -35.54
CA TRP A 73 26.53 -4.64 -36.93
C TRP A 73 26.58 -3.12 -37.09
N SER A 74 27.75 -2.55 -36.82
CA SER A 74 28.13 -1.23 -37.32
C SER A 74 29.61 -1.24 -37.69
N ASN A 75 29.94 -1.99 -38.74
CA ASN A 75 31.08 -1.76 -39.66
C ASN A 75 31.24 -2.95 -40.60
N GLN A 76 30.37 -3.05 -41.61
CA GLN A 76 30.70 -3.75 -42.85
C GLN A 76 29.80 -3.28 -44.01
N LYS A 77 30.01 -2.04 -44.46
CA LYS A 77 30.12 -1.63 -45.87
C LYS A 77 30.22 -0.11 -45.98
#